data_AF-A0A7Y2A9C6-F1
#
_entry.id   AF-A0A7Y2A9C6-F1
#
_cell.length_a   1.000
_cell.length_b   1.000
_cell.length_c   1.000
_cell.angle_alpha   90.00
_cell.angle_beta   90.00
_cell.angle_gamma   90.00
#
_symmetry.space_group_name_H-M   'P 1'
#
loop_
_entity.id
_entity.type
_entity.pdbx_description
1 polymer ?
#
loop_
_entity_poly.entity_id
_entity_poly.type
_entity_poly.pdbx_seq_one_letter_code
_entity_poly.pdbx_strand_id
1 'polypeptide(L)'
;STLVNNDILGTLTNNADKKLDDMFQAINQEGKGAIVFINQQSQSFNLLKRLRELKEIQKEGDVVKAPRIAMDTKDFGIGAQILHDLGIHKIRLISNHEHAKRVGMIGYGLEIIDYISY
;
A
#
# COMPACT_ATOMS: atom_id res chain seq x y z
N SER A 1 -3.59 2.22 -2.40
CA SER A 1 -3.41 3.18 -3.50
C SER A 1 -4.07 2.60 -4.73
N THR A 2 -4.88 3.39 -5.43
CA THR A 2 -5.55 3.01 -6.69
C THR A 2 -4.54 2.63 -7.78
N LEU A 3 -3.28 3.07 -7.65
CA LEU A 3 -2.20 2.64 -8.54
C LEU A 3 -1.94 1.14 -8.48
N VAL A 4 -2.13 0.47 -7.35
CA VAL A 4 -1.88 -0.98 -7.25
C VAL A 4 -2.88 -1.76 -8.09
N ASN A 5 -4.14 -1.30 -8.16
CA ASN A 5 -5.19 -1.95 -8.97
C ASN A 5 -5.09 -1.58 -10.46
N ASN A 6 -4.45 -0.45 -10.80
CA ASN A 6 -4.22 0.00 -12.17
C ASN A 6 -2.77 -0.23 -12.64
N ASP A 7 -1.98 -1.04 -11.93
CA ASP A 7 -0.59 -1.35 -12.26
C ASP A 7 -0.51 -2.63 -13.09
N ILE A 8 -0.45 -2.49 -14.42
CA ILE A 8 -0.43 -3.64 -15.34
C ILE A 8 0.75 -4.59 -15.08
N LEU A 9 1.92 -4.06 -14.70
CA LEU A 9 3.09 -4.89 -14.36
C LEU A 9 2.86 -5.62 -13.03
N GLY A 10 2.23 -4.93 -12.07
CA GLY A 10 1.77 -5.50 -10.82
C GLY A 10 0.79 -6.63 -11.06
N THR A 11 -0.26 -6.43 -11.86
CA THR A 11 -1.27 -7.47 -12.17
C THR A 11 -0.66 -8.69 -12.84
N LEU A 12 0.29 -8.50 -13.76
CA LEU A 12 0.92 -9.62 -14.49
C LEU A 12 1.94 -10.40 -13.66
N THR A 13 2.51 -9.82 -12.61
CA THR A 13 3.63 -10.43 -11.85
C THR A 13 3.35 -10.61 -10.36
N ASN A 14 2.27 -10.02 -9.84
CA ASN A 14 1.80 -10.15 -8.47
C ASN A 14 0.35 -10.58 -8.45
N ASN A 15 0.00 -11.37 -7.42
CA ASN A 15 -1.37 -11.69 -7.11
C ASN A 15 -1.98 -10.57 -6.23
N ALA A 16 -2.30 -9.44 -6.87
CA ALA A 16 -2.83 -8.25 -6.18
C ALA A 16 -4.21 -8.52 -5.55
N ASP A 17 -5.05 -9.30 -6.23
CA ASP A 17 -6.39 -9.66 -5.76
C ASP A 17 -6.31 -10.47 -4.47
N LYS A 18 -5.45 -11.50 -4.42
CA LYS A 18 -5.25 -12.29 -3.19
C LYS A 18 -4.85 -11.41 -2.00
N LYS A 19 -3.95 -10.43 -2.20
CA LYS A 19 -3.57 -9.52 -1.11
C LYS A 19 -4.71 -8.63 -0.64
N LEU A 20 -5.58 -8.21 -1.55
CA LEU A 20 -6.77 -7.45 -1.20
C LEU A 20 -7.73 -8.32 -0.38
N ASP A 21 -7.95 -9.56 -0.83
CA ASP A 21 -8.76 -10.54 -0.10
C ASP A 21 -8.22 -10.77 1.32
N ASP A 22 -6.91 -10.97 1.47
CA ASP A 22 -6.25 -11.15 2.77
C ASP A 22 -6.46 -9.91 3.69
N MET A 23 -6.37 -8.68 3.15
CA MET A 23 -6.67 -7.45 3.92
C MET A 23 -8.14 -7.36 4.36
N PHE A 24 -9.07 -7.65 3.45
CA PHE A 24 -10.50 -7.64 3.77
C PHE A 24 -10.84 -8.74 4.78
N GLN A 25 -10.20 -9.90 4.68
CA GLN A 25 -10.36 -10.99 5.63
C GLN A 25 -9.89 -10.58 7.03
N ALA A 26 -8.73 -9.92 7.15
CA ALA A 26 -8.24 -9.39 8.43
C ALA A 26 -9.23 -8.38 9.06
N ILE A 27 -9.80 -7.48 8.25
CA ILE A 27 -10.82 -6.54 8.73
C ILE A 27 -12.10 -7.25 9.17
N ASN A 28 -12.55 -8.24 8.40
CA ASN A 28 -13.74 -9.02 8.72
C ASN A 28 -13.59 -9.82 10.01
N GLN A 29 -12.41 -10.38 10.27
CA GLN A 29 -12.11 -11.09 11.53
C GLN A 29 -12.21 -10.17 12.75
N GLU A 30 -11.82 -8.90 12.59
CA GLU A 30 -11.91 -7.88 13.65
C GLU A 30 -13.31 -7.26 13.79
N GLY A 31 -14.21 -7.51 12.83
CA GLY A 31 -15.60 -7.03 12.79
C GLY A 31 -15.75 -5.51 12.57
N LYS A 32 -14.65 -4.76 12.50
CA LYS A 32 -14.62 -3.32 12.22
C LYS A 32 -13.29 -2.89 11.65
N GLY A 33 -13.31 -1.95 10.71
CA GLY A 33 -12.11 -1.36 10.13
C GLY A 33 -12.43 -0.37 9.03
N ALA A 34 -11.40 0.29 8.52
CA ALA A 34 -11.51 1.23 7.40
C ALA A 34 -10.34 0.99 6.43
N ILE A 35 -10.62 1.10 5.12
CA ILE A 35 -9.60 1.11 4.08
C ILE A 35 -9.65 2.47 3.37
N VAL A 36 -8.50 3.14 3.31
CA VAL A 36 -8.36 4.41 2.60
C VAL A 36 -7.63 4.19 1.28
N PHE A 37 -8.34 4.36 0.17
CA PHE A 37 -7.76 4.32 -1.17
C PHE A 37 -7.36 5.73 -1.61
N ILE A 38 -6.07 6.05 -1.49
CA ILE A 38 -5.52 7.28 -2.06
C ILE A 38 -5.34 7.11 -3.56
N ASN A 39 -5.99 7.98 -4.33
CA ASN A 39 -5.82 8.05 -5.78
C ASN A 39 -4.58 8.88 -6.10
N GLN A 40 -3.47 8.21 -6.39
CA GLN A 40 -2.25 8.85 -6.85
C GLN A 40 -2.30 8.96 -8.38
N GLN A 41 -1.99 10.13 -8.93
CA GLN A 41 -1.78 10.24 -10.37
C GLN A 41 -0.50 9.49 -10.76
N SER A 42 -0.60 8.57 -11.72
CA SER A 42 0.56 7.86 -12.25
C SER A 42 1.41 8.80 -13.09
N GLN A 43 2.67 9.02 -12.69
CA GLN A 43 3.64 9.65 -13.58
C GLN A 43 4.12 8.62 -14.60
N SER A 44 3.90 8.88 -15.90
CA SER A 44 4.25 7.97 -17.01
C SER A 44 5.73 7.56 -17.02
N PHE A 45 6.63 8.38 -16.47
CA PHE A 45 8.07 8.09 -16.32
C PHE A 45 8.35 6.86 -15.45
N ASN A 46 7.44 6.52 -14.53
CA ASN A 46 7.58 5.39 -13.62
C ASN A 46 7.50 4.05 -14.39
N LEU A 47 6.68 3.95 -15.44
CA LEU A 47 6.48 2.68 -16.16
C LEU A 47 7.71 2.23 -16.94
N LEU A 48 8.35 3.11 -17.72
CA LEU A 48 9.52 2.76 -18.53
C LEU A 48 10.71 2.35 -17.65
N LYS A 49 10.92 3.03 -16.53
CA LYS A 49 11.96 2.67 -15.55
C LYS A 49 11.70 1.27 -14.98
N ARG A 50 10.46 0.99 -14.54
CA ARG A 50 10.08 -0.32 -14.00
C ARG A 50 10.18 -1.45 -15.02
N LEU A 51 9.88 -1.18 -16.30
CA LEU A 51 10.06 -2.14 -17.39
C LEU A 51 11.54 -2.50 -17.59
N ARG A 52 12.44 -1.49 -17.57
CA ARG A 52 13.89 -1.74 -17.66
C ARG A 52 14.36 -2.59 -16.49
N GLU A 53 14.02 -2.20 -15.27
CA GLU A 53 14.38 -2.97 -14.06
C GLU A 53 13.82 -4.39 -14.08
N LEU A 54 12.56 -4.57 -14.49
CA LEU A 54 11.95 -5.90 -14.62
C LEU A 54 12.71 -6.76 -15.64
N LYS A 55 13.09 -6.19 -16.78
CA LYS A 55 13.88 -6.90 -17.80
C LYS A 55 15.23 -7.36 -17.26
N GLU A 56 15.93 -6.53 -16.48
CA GLU A 56 17.24 -6.87 -15.92
C GLU A 56 17.18 -8.00 -14.88
N ILE A 57 16.10 -8.07 -14.09
CA ILE A 57 15.95 -9.10 -13.06
C ILE A 57 15.29 -10.38 -13.57
N GLN A 58 14.66 -10.35 -14.75
CA GLN A 58 13.91 -11.47 -15.29
C GLN A 58 14.85 -12.58 -15.77
N LYS A 59 14.48 -13.82 -15.44
CA LYS A 59 15.21 -15.02 -15.86
C LYS A 59 14.30 -15.86 -16.73
N GLU A 60 14.91 -16.56 -17.69
CA GLU A 60 14.19 -17.47 -18.57
C GLU A 60 13.50 -18.57 -17.76
N GLY A 61 12.20 -18.75 -17.98
CA GLY A 61 11.37 -19.71 -17.25
C GLY A 61 10.74 -19.22 -15.94
N ASP A 62 11.15 -18.04 -15.42
CA ASP A 62 10.67 -17.54 -14.13
C ASP A 62 9.89 -16.21 -14.25
N VAL A 63 8.70 -16.16 -13.61
CA VAL A 63 7.95 -14.90 -13.44
C VAL A 63 8.49 -14.17 -12.22
N VAL A 64 9.32 -13.15 -12.45
CA VAL A 64 9.86 -12.29 -11.40
C VAL A 64 8.87 -11.16 -11.09
N LYS A 65 8.73 -10.81 -9.81
CA LYS A 65 7.84 -9.73 -9.35
C LYS A 65 8.34 -8.38 -9.85
N ALA A 66 7.45 -7.60 -10.46
CA ALA A 66 7.76 -6.25 -10.87
C ALA A 66 8.21 -5.37 -9.69
N PRO A 67 9.19 -4.47 -9.90
CA PRO A 67 9.56 -3.47 -8.90
C PRO A 67 8.34 -2.69 -8.43
N ARG A 68 8.27 -2.38 -7.13
CA ARG A 68 7.10 -1.69 -6.55
C ARG A 68 7.07 -0.21 -6.93
N ILE A 69 5.87 0.33 -7.07
CA ILE A 69 5.67 1.78 -7.12
C ILE A 69 5.95 2.33 -5.72
N ALA A 70 6.93 3.23 -5.59
CA ALA A 70 7.19 3.93 -4.35
C ALA A 70 6.01 4.85 -4.01
N MET A 71 5.47 4.74 -2.80
CA MET A 71 4.49 5.69 -2.29
C MET A 71 5.18 6.97 -1.84
N ASP A 72 4.57 8.13 -2.08
CA ASP A 72 5.06 9.39 -1.53
C ASP A 72 4.68 9.50 -0.06
N THR A 73 5.58 10.04 0.75
CA THR A 73 5.31 10.51 2.12
C THR A 73 4.06 11.37 2.22
N LYS A 74 3.76 12.20 1.19
CA LYS A 74 2.55 13.04 1.14
C LYS A 74 1.26 12.23 1.18
N ASP A 75 1.25 11.05 0.57
CA ASP A 75 0.04 10.21 0.51
C ASP A 75 -0.34 9.69 1.90
N PHE A 76 0.66 9.43 2.75
CA PHE A 76 0.42 9.07 4.14
C PHE A 76 -0.19 10.23 4.93
N GLY A 77 0.26 11.46 4.69
CA GLY A 77 -0.31 12.66 5.31
C GLY A 77 -1.79 12.86 4.93
N ILE A 78 -2.13 12.68 3.65
CA ILE A 78 -3.52 12.78 3.17
C ILE A 78 -4.37 11.68 3.82
N GLY A 79 -3.91 10.42 3.82
CA GLY A 79 -4.61 9.33 4.47
C GLY A 79 -4.80 9.57 5.98
N ALA A 80 -3.82 10.18 6.62
CA ALA A 80 -3.88 10.53 8.03
C ALA A 80 -4.94 11.60 8.33
N GLN A 81 -5.01 12.65 7.52
CA GLN A 81 -6.02 13.71 7.64
C GLN A 81 -7.43 13.16 7.42
N ILE A 82 -7.63 12.30 6.42
CA ILE A 82 -8.93 11.66 6.16
C ILE A 82 -9.41 10.89 7.39
N LEU A 83 -8.55 10.07 7.99
CA LEU A 83 -8.91 9.30 9.19
C LEU A 83 -9.21 10.21 10.39
N HIS A 84 -8.39 11.26 10.58
CA HIS A 84 -8.61 12.25 11.64
C HIS A 84 -9.96 12.96 11.49
N ASP A 85 -10.31 13.41 10.28
CA ASP A 85 -11.57 14.11 10.01
C ASP A 85 -12.80 13.19 10.18
N LEU A 86 -12.61 11.88 10.07
CA LEU A 86 -13.61 10.85 10.38
C LEU A 86 -13.67 10.50 11.88
N GLY A 87 -12.88 11.17 12.73
CA GLY A 87 -12.83 10.91 14.18
C GLY A 87 -12.04 9.65 14.57
N ILE A 88 -11.25 9.10 13.65
CA ILE A 88 -10.42 7.92 13.89
C ILE A 88 -9.04 8.42 14.33
N HIS A 89 -8.72 8.27 15.62
CA HIS A 89 -7.48 8.80 16.21
C HIS A 89 -6.50 7.72 16.69
N LYS A 90 -7.01 6.54 17.10
CA LYS A 90 -6.18 5.41 17.53
C LYS A 90 -6.44 4.22 16.61
N ILE A 91 -5.39 3.73 15.96
CA ILE A 91 -5.52 2.69 14.93
C ILE A 91 -4.61 1.50 15.22
N ARG A 92 -5.12 0.30 14.91
CA ARG A 92 -4.29 -0.88 14.68
C ARG A 92 -4.02 -0.95 13.19
N LEU A 93 -2.75 -0.85 12.82
CA LEU A 93 -2.36 -0.69 11.43
C LEU A 93 -2.13 -2.05 10.78
N ILE A 94 -2.88 -2.34 9.73
CA ILE A 94 -2.69 -3.53 8.89
C ILE A 94 -1.46 -3.31 7.98
N SER A 95 -0.39 -4.10 8.15
CA SER A 95 0.84 -3.97 7.34
C SER A 95 1.73 -5.22 7.40
N ASN A 96 2.27 -5.61 6.24
CA ASN A 96 3.23 -6.72 6.10
C ASN A 96 4.69 -6.26 6.08
N HIS A 97 4.91 -4.99 6.43
CA HIS A 97 6.24 -4.40 6.51
C HIS A 97 6.48 -3.93 7.94
N GLU A 98 7.42 -4.59 8.60
CA GLU A 98 7.81 -4.25 9.96
C GLU A 98 8.47 -2.87 10.03
N HIS A 99 7.96 -2.04 10.92
CA HIS A 99 8.68 -0.93 11.56
C HIS A 99 9.40 0.09 10.67
N ALA A 100 8.87 0.41 9.48
CA ALA A 100 9.24 1.66 8.84
C ALA A 100 8.77 2.81 9.76
N LYS A 101 9.69 3.59 10.33
CA LYS A 101 9.37 4.74 11.19
C LYS A 101 8.39 5.65 10.45
N ARG A 102 7.10 5.58 10.79
CA ARG A 102 6.06 6.43 10.22
C ARG A 102 6.08 7.77 10.97
N VAL A 103 7.20 8.48 10.84
CA VAL A 103 7.39 9.81 11.40
C VAL A 103 6.32 10.72 10.78
N GLY A 104 5.50 11.35 11.62
CA GLY A 104 4.49 12.32 11.17
C GLY A 104 3.03 11.96 11.50
N MET A 105 2.69 10.70 11.77
CA MET A 105 1.30 10.30 12.10
C MET A 105 0.75 11.05 13.33
N ILE A 106 1.59 11.23 14.35
CA ILE A 106 1.26 11.99 15.57
C ILE A 106 0.94 13.47 15.24
N GLY A 107 1.64 14.06 14.26
CA GLY A 107 1.39 15.44 13.83
C GLY A 107 0.04 15.63 13.13
N TYR A 108 -0.58 14.54 12.68
CA TYR A 108 -1.93 14.51 12.11
C TYR A 108 -2.99 14.03 13.12
N GLY A 109 -2.64 13.91 14.41
CA GLY A 109 -3.57 13.44 15.44
C GLY A 109 -3.92 11.95 15.33
N LEU A 110 -3.03 11.15 14.73
CA LEU A 110 -3.15 9.68 14.66
C LEU A 110 -2.08 8.98 15.50
N GLU A 111 -2.53 8.03 16.30
CA GLU A 111 -1.71 7.15 17.13
C GLU A 111 -1.85 5.70 16.63
N ILE A 112 -0.73 5.09 16.24
CA ILE A 112 -0.69 3.65 15.93
C ILE A 112 -0.48 2.92 17.26
N ILE A 113 -1.49 2.18 17.70
CA ILE A 113 -1.48 1.46 18.98
C ILE A 113 -1.09 -0.02 18.83
N ASP A 114 -1.17 -0.56 17.62
CA ASP A 114 -0.81 -1.95 17.32
C ASP A 114 -0.57 -2.16 15.81
N TYR A 115 0.00 -3.31 15.45
CA TYR A 115 0.19 -3.75 14.06
C TYR A 115 -0.45 -5.12 13.83
N ILE A 116 -1.15 -5.26 12.71
CA ILE A 116 -1.79 -6.51 12.29
C ILE A 116 -1.16 -6.95 10.97
N SER A 117 -0.64 -8.17 10.92
CA SER A 117 -0.15 -8.79 9.69
C SER A 117 -1.27 -9.53 8.96
N TYR A 118 -1.15 -9.65 7.62
CA TYR A 118 -2.10 -10.37 6.77
C TYR A 118 -1.39 -11.11 5.64
#